data_AF-A0A942NDF6-F1
#
_entry.id   AF-A0A942NDF6-F1
#
_cell.length_a   1.000
_cell.length_b   1.000
_cell.length_c   1.000
_cell.angle_alpha   90.00
_cell.angle_beta   90.00
_cell.angle_gamma   90.00
#
_symmetry.space_group_name_H-M   'P 1'
#
loop_
_entity.id
_entity.type
_entity.pdbx_description
1 polymer ?
#
loop_
_entity_poly.entity_id
_entity_poly.type
_entity_poly.pdbx_seq_one_letter_code
_entity_poly.pdbx_strand_id
1 'polypeptide(L)'
;MKKSIFLAGILLVAMACKNDQASNLIDPNAQDVSMEDYQKKPEENNSLKQDANAAPVVESNTSNGKFPVIKFNKDVHDFGDITDGDKVDYTFTFTNTGEADLIISNAAGSCGCTVPEFPKEPIKPGKKGKMKVSFDSSGKPGNQQKTVTITSNTATGNDILTIKANVLPKNQ
;
A
#
# COMPACT_ATOMS: atom_id res chain seq x y z
N MET A 1 28.22 30.41 42.40
CA MET A 1 26.92 30.05 43.00
C MET A 1 25.92 31.18 42.75
N LYS A 2 25.08 31.09 41.71
CA LYS A 2 23.93 31.97 41.51
C LYS A 2 22.80 31.11 40.96
N LYS A 3 21.73 30.99 41.74
CA LYS A 3 20.56 30.12 41.51
C LYS A 3 19.68 30.76 40.44
N SER A 4 19.48 30.10 39.31
CA SER A 4 18.50 30.50 38.30
C SER A 4 17.16 29.85 38.63
N ILE A 5 16.19 30.70 38.92
CA ILE A 5 14.81 30.38 39.26
C ILE A 5 14.04 30.18 37.94
N PHE A 6 13.48 28.99 37.75
CA PHE A 6 12.50 28.70 36.69
C PHE A 6 11.13 29.22 37.15
N LEU A 7 10.53 30.15 36.40
CA LEU A 7 9.11 30.46 36.52
C LEU A 7 8.37 29.94 35.28
N ALA A 8 7.45 29.01 35.54
CA ALA A 8 6.48 28.50 34.60
C ALA A 8 5.43 29.57 34.26
N GLY A 9 5.14 29.73 32.97
CA GLY A 9 4.03 30.52 32.47
C GLY A 9 3.27 29.73 31.43
N ILE A 10 2.38 28.83 31.88
CA ILE A 10 1.39 28.15 31.04
C ILE A 10 0.31 29.18 30.69
N LEU A 11 0.28 29.59 29.42
CA LEU A 11 -0.78 30.41 28.85
C LEU A 11 -1.85 29.48 28.25
N LEU A 12 -2.92 29.28 29.01
CA LEU A 12 -4.10 28.49 28.61
C LEU A 12 -5.02 29.41 27.78
N VAL A 13 -4.97 29.31 26.45
CA VAL A 13 -5.94 29.96 25.56
C VAL A 13 -7.07 28.97 25.30
N ALA A 14 -8.19 29.15 25.99
CA ALA A 14 -9.44 28.46 25.69
C ALA A 14 -10.13 29.16 24.50
N MET A 15 -10.12 28.53 23.33
CA MET A 15 -11.02 28.91 22.23
C MET A 15 -12.40 28.30 22.47
N ALA A 16 -13.35 29.16 22.80
CA ALA A 16 -14.77 28.84 22.80
C ALA A 16 -15.35 29.15 21.41
N CYS A 17 -15.88 28.14 20.73
CA CYS A 17 -16.82 28.34 19.63
C CYS A 17 -18.22 27.97 20.13
N LYS A 18 -19.10 28.97 20.31
CA LYS A 18 -20.56 28.81 20.37
C LYS A 18 -21.07 28.85 18.92
N ASN A 19 -21.68 27.75 18.47
CA ASN A 19 -23.12 27.62 18.22
C ASN A 19 -23.63 28.56 17.12
N ASP A 20 -23.91 27.98 15.96
CA ASP A 20 -24.97 28.47 15.10
C ASP A 20 -25.86 27.32 14.64
N GLN A 21 -27.16 27.57 14.74
CA GLN A 21 -28.24 26.62 14.55
C GLN A 21 -28.48 26.44 13.05
N ALA A 22 -28.48 25.19 12.58
CA ALA A 22 -29.07 24.82 11.31
C ALA A 22 -30.29 23.93 11.60
N SER A 23 -31.45 24.57 11.69
CA SER A 23 -32.76 23.92 11.73
C SER A 23 -33.52 24.21 10.44
N ASN A 24 -34.26 23.19 9.98
CA ASN A 24 -35.27 23.17 8.92
C ASN A 24 -34.70 23.04 7.49
N LEU A 25 -35.23 22.19 6.60
CA LEU A 25 -36.64 21.90 6.34
C LEU A 25 -36.83 20.44 5.89
N ILE A 26 -37.87 19.81 6.45
CA ILE A 26 -38.52 18.60 5.94
C ILE A 26 -39.44 19.05 4.81
N ASP A 27 -39.27 18.48 3.61
CA ASP A 27 -40.20 18.63 2.49
C ASP A 27 -41.24 17.50 2.55
N PRO A 28 -42.54 17.81 2.68
CA PRO A 28 -43.61 16.82 2.68
C PRO A 28 -44.47 16.89 1.41
N ASN A 29 -43.91 16.76 0.19
CA ASN A 29 -44.74 16.34 -0.96
C ASN A 29 -43.95 15.86 -2.20
N ALA A 30 -43.61 14.57 -2.26
CA ALA A 30 -43.42 13.89 -3.54
C ALA A 30 -44.08 12.50 -3.46
N GLN A 31 -45.23 12.39 -4.10
CA GLN A 31 -46.06 11.20 -4.17
C GLN A 31 -45.46 10.18 -5.16
N ASP A 32 -45.66 8.91 -4.82
CA ASP A 32 -46.03 7.80 -5.72
C ASP A 32 -45.02 7.37 -6.80
N VAL A 33 -44.26 6.30 -6.49
CA VAL A 33 -44.16 5.16 -7.41
C VAL A 33 -44.08 3.86 -6.60
N SER A 34 -45.00 2.95 -6.91
CA SER A 34 -45.31 1.70 -6.22
C SER A 34 -44.23 0.62 -6.32
N MET A 35 -44.23 -0.23 -5.29
CA MET A 35 -43.47 -1.47 -5.17
C MET A 35 -44.25 -2.63 -5.80
N GLU A 36 -44.07 -2.88 -7.09
CA GLU A 36 -44.45 -4.13 -7.74
C GLU A 36 -43.49 -4.37 -8.92
N ASP A 37 -43.18 -5.64 -9.23
CA ASP A 37 -42.41 -6.11 -10.40
C ASP A 37 -40.91 -6.43 -10.25
N TYR A 38 -40.51 -7.14 -9.19
CA TYR A 38 -39.24 -7.89 -9.25
C TYR A 38 -39.33 -9.34 -8.73
N GLN A 39 -40.16 -10.17 -9.37
CA GLN A 39 -40.08 -11.65 -9.32
C GLN A 39 -40.64 -12.34 -10.60
N LYS A 40 -39.74 -12.88 -11.46
CA LYS A 40 -39.81 -14.13 -12.28
C LYS A 40 -38.76 -14.07 -13.42
N LYS A 41 -37.62 -14.80 -13.38
CA LYS A 41 -37.33 -16.20 -13.84
C LYS A 41 -37.46 -16.36 -15.39
N PRO A 42 -36.55 -17.02 -16.17
CA PRO A 42 -35.74 -18.22 -15.88
C PRO A 42 -34.26 -18.27 -16.29
N GLU A 43 -33.57 -19.24 -15.69
CA GLU A 43 -32.34 -19.89 -16.16
C GLU A 43 -32.53 -20.45 -17.57
N GLU A 44 -31.53 -20.25 -18.43
CA GLU A 44 -31.32 -21.09 -19.60
C GLU A 44 -29.89 -21.62 -19.56
N ASN A 45 -29.78 -22.93 -19.31
CA ASN A 45 -28.57 -23.70 -19.56
C ASN A 45 -28.45 -23.90 -21.08
N ASN A 46 -27.26 -23.74 -21.65
CA ASN A 46 -26.87 -24.54 -22.80
C ASN A 46 -25.35 -24.73 -22.88
N SER A 47 -24.94 -25.86 -22.34
CA SER A 47 -23.86 -26.76 -22.72
C SER A 47 -23.00 -26.45 -23.98
N LEU A 48 -21.69 -26.57 -23.74
CA LEU A 48 -20.63 -27.10 -24.62
C LEU A 48 -20.25 -26.27 -25.86
N LYS A 49 -19.02 -25.74 -25.88
CA LYS A 49 -17.91 -26.28 -26.69
C LYS A 49 -16.56 -26.04 -26.02
N GLN A 50 -15.81 -27.11 -25.92
CA GLN A 50 -14.43 -27.20 -25.49
C GLN A 50 -13.58 -27.28 -26.76
N ASP A 51 -12.73 -26.30 -27.00
CA ASP A 51 -11.66 -26.36 -27.97
C ASP A 51 -10.32 -26.04 -27.32
N ALA A 52 -9.43 -27.02 -27.39
CA ALA A 52 -8.05 -26.92 -26.99
C ALA A 52 -7.28 -26.03 -27.97
N ASN A 53 -6.49 -25.08 -27.48
CA ASN A 53 -5.07 -24.89 -27.83
C ASN A 53 -4.44 -23.62 -27.19
N ALA A 54 -3.32 -23.86 -26.50
CA ALA A 54 -2.15 -22.97 -26.36
C ALA A 54 -2.24 -21.65 -25.54
N ALA A 55 -1.97 -21.78 -24.22
CA ALA A 55 -1.02 -21.00 -23.39
C ALA A 55 -1.21 -21.48 -21.93
N PRO A 56 -0.20 -21.46 -21.04
CA PRO A 56 -0.46 -21.76 -19.63
C PRO A 56 -1.35 -20.63 -19.09
N VAL A 57 -2.65 -20.91 -19.01
CA VAL A 57 -3.61 -20.11 -18.26
C VAL A 57 -3.08 -20.03 -16.83
N VAL A 58 -2.65 -18.83 -16.47
CA VAL A 58 -2.48 -18.43 -15.06
C VAL A 58 -3.88 -18.49 -14.45
N GLU A 59 -4.25 -19.66 -13.96
CA GLU A 59 -5.45 -19.89 -13.18
C GLU A 59 -5.34 -19.07 -11.90
N SER A 60 -6.03 -17.93 -11.87
CA SER A 60 -6.34 -17.19 -10.65
C SER A 60 -7.22 -18.06 -9.77
N ASN A 61 -6.58 -18.91 -8.97
CA ASN A 61 -7.17 -19.80 -7.98
C ASN A 61 -7.78 -19.03 -6.79
N THR A 62 -8.61 -18.02 -7.03
CA THR A 62 -9.30 -17.25 -5.98
C THR A 62 -10.74 -17.76 -5.77
N SER A 63 -10.98 -19.07 -5.89
CA SER A 63 -12.32 -19.66 -5.76
C SER A 63 -12.56 -20.47 -4.48
N ASN A 64 -11.55 -20.68 -3.62
CA ASN A 64 -11.70 -21.56 -2.43
C ASN A 64 -11.18 -20.96 -1.11
N GLY A 65 -11.10 -19.63 -0.97
CA GLY A 65 -10.59 -18.99 0.25
C GLY A 65 -9.08 -19.20 0.50
N LYS A 66 -8.37 -19.78 -0.48
CA LYS A 66 -6.91 -19.92 -0.50
C LYS A 66 -6.31 -18.66 -1.12
N PHE A 67 -5.60 -17.87 -0.32
CA PHE A 67 -4.92 -16.68 -0.78
C PHE A 67 -3.40 -16.89 -0.76
N PRO A 68 -2.65 -16.22 -1.67
CA PRO A 68 -1.22 -16.08 -1.46
C PRO A 68 -0.98 -15.22 -0.23
N VAL A 69 0.17 -15.43 0.41
CA VAL A 69 0.62 -14.64 1.56
C VAL A 69 2.07 -14.27 1.31
N ILE A 70 2.35 -12.97 1.19
CA ILE A 70 3.72 -12.50 1.06
C ILE A 70 4.32 -12.32 2.46
N LYS A 71 5.46 -12.97 2.71
CA LYS A 71 6.22 -12.79 3.95
C LYS A 71 7.61 -12.30 3.63
N PHE A 72 7.87 -11.04 3.96
CA PHE A 72 9.21 -10.45 3.85
C PHE A 72 10.10 -10.89 5.00
N ASN A 73 11.40 -11.05 4.72
CA ASN A 73 12.41 -11.30 5.76
C ASN A 73 12.68 -10.03 6.59
N LYS A 74 12.53 -8.87 5.97
CA LYS A 74 12.58 -7.53 6.58
C LYS A 74 11.63 -6.63 5.83
N ASP A 75 10.97 -5.74 6.52
CA ASP A 75 10.10 -4.69 5.99
C ASP A 75 10.77 -3.31 6.03
N VAL A 76 11.80 -3.14 6.87
CA VAL A 76 12.59 -1.91 6.98
C VAL A 76 14.06 -2.17 6.66
N HIS A 77 14.66 -1.28 5.87
CA HIS A 77 16.10 -1.16 5.71
C HIS A 77 16.56 0.26 6.04
N ASP A 78 17.69 0.40 6.73
CA ASP A 78 18.33 1.67 7.00
C ASP A 78 19.71 1.66 6.37
N PHE A 79 19.97 2.59 5.46
CA PHE A 79 21.26 2.78 4.81
C PHE A 79 22.26 3.48 5.74
N GLY A 80 21.81 4.05 6.86
CA GLY A 80 22.64 4.87 7.73
C GLY A 80 23.00 6.20 7.06
N ASP A 81 24.22 6.65 7.28
CA ASP A 81 24.73 7.87 6.68
C ASP A 81 25.15 7.63 5.23
N ILE A 82 24.58 8.40 4.30
CA ILE A 82 24.94 8.42 2.88
C ILE A 82 25.25 9.86 2.45
N THR A 83 25.92 10.06 1.34
CA THR A 83 26.25 11.40 0.82
C THR A 83 25.18 11.87 -0.16
N ASP A 84 24.83 13.16 -0.15
CA ASP A 84 23.92 13.75 -1.13
C ASP A 84 24.35 13.43 -2.58
N GLY A 85 23.46 12.83 -3.34
CA GLY A 85 23.69 12.37 -4.72
C GLY A 85 24.15 10.93 -4.85
N ASP A 86 24.29 10.20 -3.75
CA ASP A 86 24.45 8.74 -3.78
C ASP A 86 23.18 8.07 -4.30
N LYS A 87 23.41 6.98 -5.05
CA LYS A 87 22.37 6.02 -5.48
C LYS A 87 22.62 4.71 -4.76
N VAL A 88 21.72 4.34 -3.86
CA VAL A 88 21.85 3.15 -3.03
C VAL A 88 20.71 2.18 -3.29
N ASP A 89 21.02 0.89 -3.24
CA ASP A 89 20.08 -0.19 -3.52
C ASP A 89 19.99 -1.16 -2.33
N TYR A 90 18.78 -1.62 -2.03
CA TYR A 90 18.58 -2.75 -1.12
C TYR A 90 17.62 -3.77 -1.70
N THR A 91 17.96 -5.06 -1.59
CA THR A 91 17.09 -6.15 -2.04
C THR A 91 16.40 -6.80 -0.87
N PHE A 92 15.10 -6.53 -0.73
CA PHE A 92 14.22 -7.26 0.16
C PHE A 92 13.95 -8.66 -0.42
N THR A 93 14.05 -9.67 0.43
CA THR A 93 13.71 -11.05 0.07
C THR A 93 12.40 -11.42 0.75
N PHE A 94 11.54 -12.13 0.03
CA PHE A 94 10.26 -12.59 0.55
C PHE A 94 9.98 -14.02 0.13
N THR A 95 9.01 -14.63 0.79
CA THR A 95 8.49 -15.96 0.46
C THR A 95 6.97 -15.88 0.31
N ASN A 96 6.41 -16.55 -0.70
CA ASN A 96 4.98 -16.81 -0.73
C ASN A 96 4.67 -17.96 0.25
N THR A 97 4.12 -17.65 1.42
CA THR A 97 3.75 -18.64 2.44
C THR A 97 2.27 -19.04 2.37
N GLY A 98 1.55 -18.59 1.34
CA GLY A 98 0.14 -18.92 1.13
C GLY A 98 -0.05 -20.20 0.31
N GLU A 99 -1.29 -20.39 -0.14
CA GLU A 99 -1.74 -21.62 -0.82
C GLU A 99 -2.07 -21.42 -2.31
N ALA A 100 -1.90 -20.20 -2.83
CA ALA A 100 -2.09 -19.85 -4.23
C ALA A 100 -0.87 -19.09 -4.77
N ASP A 101 -0.75 -18.97 -6.09
CA ASP A 101 0.33 -18.22 -6.73
C ASP A 101 0.22 -16.72 -6.40
N LEU A 102 1.33 -16.15 -5.94
CA LEU A 102 1.44 -14.73 -5.60
C LEU A 102 1.77 -13.93 -6.86
N ILE A 103 0.93 -12.96 -7.17
CA ILE A 103 1.10 -12.03 -8.29
C ILE A 103 1.24 -10.62 -7.71
N ILE A 104 2.37 -9.98 -7.99
CA ILE A 104 2.58 -8.57 -7.68
C ILE A 104 2.19 -7.78 -8.92
N SER A 105 1.10 -7.01 -8.83
CA SER A 105 0.59 -6.22 -9.95
C SER A 105 1.29 -4.87 -10.05
N ASN A 106 1.67 -4.30 -8.91
CA ASN A 106 2.35 -3.01 -8.85
C ASN A 106 3.30 -2.91 -7.65
N ALA A 107 4.32 -2.08 -7.79
CA ALA A 107 5.10 -1.56 -6.68
C ALA A 107 5.44 -0.11 -6.97
N ALA A 108 5.11 0.80 -6.05
CA ALA A 108 5.31 2.23 -6.22
C ALA A 108 6.04 2.82 -5.01
N GLY A 109 7.10 3.57 -5.26
CA GLY A 109 7.76 4.37 -4.24
C GLY A 109 6.95 5.61 -3.88
N SER A 110 7.15 6.14 -2.66
CA SER A 110 6.52 7.38 -2.19
C SER A 110 6.93 8.63 -2.98
N CYS A 111 8.02 8.55 -3.75
CA CYS A 111 8.54 9.60 -4.64
C CYS A 111 9.19 8.94 -5.87
N GLY A 112 9.35 9.69 -6.97
CA GLY A 112 10.13 9.24 -8.13
C GLY A 112 11.62 8.98 -7.83
N CYS A 113 12.10 9.38 -6.64
CA CYS A 113 13.43 9.09 -6.15
C CYS A 113 13.61 7.70 -5.53
N THR A 114 12.51 6.96 -5.35
CA THR A 114 12.52 5.62 -4.79
C THR A 114 11.88 4.69 -5.81
N VAL A 115 12.69 3.84 -6.44
CA VAL A 115 12.27 3.02 -7.58
C VAL A 115 12.33 1.54 -7.20
N PRO A 116 11.19 0.84 -7.14
CA PRO A 116 11.18 -0.60 -6.91
C PRO A 116 11.30 -1.40 -8.21
N GLU A 117 11.98 -2.54 -8.13
CA GLU A 117 12.06 -3.58 -9.15
C GLU A 117 11.58 -4.90 -8.54
N PHE A 118 10.63 -5.55 -9.21
CA PHE A 118 9.91 -6.71 -8.69
C PHE A 118 9.65 -7.77 -9.77
N PRO A 119 9.51 -9.05 -9.40
CA PRO A 119 9.22 -10.13 -10.35
C PRO A 119 7.86 -9.91 -11.01
N LYS A 120 7.83 -10.11 -12.33
CA LYS A 120 6.59 -10.05 -13.12
C LYS A 120 5.92 -11.42 -13.26
N GLU A 121 6.66 -12.48 -12.99
CA GLU A 121 6.15 -13.85 -13.01
C GLU A 121 5.47 -14.21 -11.68
N PRO A 122 4.44 -15.07 -11.70
CA PRO A 122 3.82 -15.58 -10.49
C PRO A 122 4.79 -16.34 -9.59
N ILE A 123 4.73 -16.09 -8.28
CA ILE A 123 5.56 -16.78 -7.29
C ILE A 123 4.75 -17.89 -6.63
N LYS A 124 5.11 -19.14 -6.94
CA LYS A 124 4.42 -20.33 -6.40
C LYS A 124 4.48 -20.42 -4.87
N PRO A 125 3.51 -21.09 -4.22
CA PRO A 125 3.59 -21.43 -2.80
C PRO A 125 4.95 -22.01 -2.37
N GLY A 126 5.47 -21.51 -1.26
CA GLY A 126 6.78 -21.86 -0.70
C GLY A 126 8.00 -21.31 -1.46
N LYS A 127 7.82 -20.64 -2.61
CA LYS A 127 8.94 -20.06 -3.36
C LYS A 127 9.27 -18.65 -2.90
N LYS A 128 10.53 -18.28 -3.13
CA LYS A 128 11.09 -16.98 -2.75
C LYS A 128 11.09 -16.03 -3.93
N GLY A 129 10.86 -14.76 -3.64
CA GLY A 129 11.03 -13.65 -4.56
C GLY A 129 11.98 -12.58 -4.00
N LYS A 130 12.32 -11.62 -4.86
CA LYS A 130 13.19 -10.48 -4.54
C LYS A 130 12.49 -9.19 -4.94
N MET A 131 12.66 -8.14 -4.14
CA MET A 131 12.19 -6.79 -4.40
C MET A 131 13.37 -5.85 -4.19
N LYS A 132 13.96 -5.35 -5.27
CA LYS A 132 15.06 -4.38 -5.17
C LYS A 132 14.45 -2.99 -5.08
N VAL A 133 14.91 -2.18 -4.13
CA VAL A 133 14.50 -0.80 -3.97
C VAL A 133 15.74 0.07 -4.12
N SER A 134 15.69 0.96 -5.12
CA SER A 134 16.73 1.95 -5.40
C SER A 134 16.32 3.31 -4.86
N PHE A 135 17.26 4.02 -4.23
CA PHE A 135 17.05 5.38 -3.74
C PHE A 135 18.10 6.34 -4.31
N ASP A 136 17.62 7.39 -4.96
CA ASP A 136 18.44 8.52 -5.41
C ASP A 136 18.33 9.66 -4.38
N SER A 137 19.43 9.89 -3.66
CA SER A 137 19.52 10.89 -2.59
C SER A 137 19.75 12.33 -3.11
N SER A 138 19.89 12.52 -4.42
CA SER A 138 20.22 13.83 -5.01
C SER A 138 19.25 14.93 -4.59
N GLY A 139 19.78 15.97 -3.96
CA GLY A 139 19.04 17.13 -3.47
C GLY A 139 18.12 16.80 -2.29
N LYS A 140 18.46 15.80 -1.47
CA LYS A 140 17.63 15.34 -0.34
C LYS A 140 18.41 15.25 0.97
N PRO A 141 19.10 16.31 1.41
CA PRO A 141 19.85 16.29 2.67
C PRO A 141 18.96 16.01 3.89
N GLY A 142 19.57 15.49 4.95
CA GLY A 142 18.94 15.17 6.23
C GLY A 142 18.26 13.80 6.26
N ASN A 143 17.45 13.57 7.30
CA ASN A 143 16.79 12.29 7.54
C ASN A 143 15.72 12.02 6.48
N GLN A 144 15.87 10.92 5.77
CA GLN A 144 14.94 10.41 4.78
C GLN A 144 14.27 9.13 5.30
N GLN A 145 12.96 9.07 5.18
CA GLN A 145 12.18 7.85 5.31
C GLN A 145 11.26 7.77 4.08
N LYS A 146 11.42 6.72 3.28
CA LYS A 146 10.63 6.50 2.07
C LYS A 146 9.94 5.16 2.15
N THR A 147 8.77 5.07 1.55
CA THR A 147 8.00 3.83 1.49
C THR A 147 7.88 3.33 0.06
N VAL A 148 7.74 2.02 -0.06
CA VAL A 148 7.30 1.34 -1.28
C VAL A 148 6.02 0.61 -0.95
N THR A 149 4.93 0.96 -1.64
CA THR A 149 3.66 0.25 -1.55
C THR A 149 3.63 -0.82 -2.63
N ILE A 150 3.44 -2.07 -2.23
CA ILE A 150 3.31 -3.22 -3.11
C ILE A 150 1.83 -3.57 -3.19
N THR A 151 1.29 -3.67 -4.41
CA THR A 151 -0.08 -4.15 -4.65
C THR A 151 -0.02 -5.56 -5.22
N SER A 152 -0.81 -6.47 -4.65
CA SER A 152 -0.80 -7.89 -5.00
C SER A 152 -2.19 -8.53 -4.85
N ASN A 153 -2.30 -9.79 -5.23
CA ASN A 153 -3.51 -10.60 -5.06
C ASN A 153 -3.63 -11.28 -3.67
N THR A 154 -2.90 -10.80 -2.66
CA THR A 154 -3.08 -11.25 -1.27
C THR A 154 -4.42 -10.78 -0.71
N ALA A 155 -4.87 -11.36 0.41
CA ALA A 155 -6.12 -10.95 1.05
C ALA A 155 -6.14 -9.48 1.51
N THR A 156 -4.97 -8.93 1.89
CA THR A 156 -4.81 -7.51 2.26
C THR A 156 -4.73 -6.60 1.04
N GLY A 157 -4.36 -7.14 -0.12
CA GLY A 157 -4.17 -6.41 -1.37
C GLY A 157 -2.92 -5.55 -1.42
N ASN A 158 -2.42 -5.05 -0.28
CA ASN A 158 -1.24 -4.22 -0.20
C ASN A 158 -0.30 -4.58 0.95
N ASP A 159 0.99 -4.34 0.72
CA ASP A 159 2.09 -4.45 1.68
C ASP A 159 2.99 -3.22 1.56
N ILE A 160 3.75 -2.90 2.62
CA ILE A 160 4.61 -1.72 2.68
C ILE A 160 6.03 -2.12 3.06
N LEU A 161 7.01 -1.63 2.30
CA LEU A 161 8.42 -1.63 2.68
C LEU A 161 8.87 -0.21 2.99
N THR A 162 9.81 -0.07 3.90
CA THR A 162 10.40 1.21 4.28
C THR A 162 11.90 1.19 4.08
N ILE A 163 12.43 2.25 3.50
CA ILE A 163 13.86 2.55 3.52
C ILE A 163 14.12 3.83 4.31
N LYS A 164 15.25 3.88 5.01
CA LYS A 164 15.72 5.03 5.77
C LYS A 164 17.15 5.37 5.39
N ALA A 165 17.51 6.64 5.51
CA ALA A 165 18.88 7.12 5.39
C ALA A 165 19.00 8.48 6.08
N ASN A 166 20.19 8.83 6.54
CA ASN A 166 20.57 10.20 6.84
C ASN A 166 21.49 10.68 5.71
N VAL A 167 21.04 11.68 4.95
CA VAL A 167 21.77 12.19 3.80
C VAL A 167 22.64 13.37 4.23
N LEU A 168 23.95 13.15 4.28
CA LEU A 168 24.93 14.17 4.59
C LEU A 168 25.06 15.14 3.40
N PRO A 169 25.03 16.46 3.62
CA PRO A 169 25.27 17.44 2.57
C PRO A 169 26.62 17.20 1.90
N LYS A 170 26.70 17.34 0.57
CA LYS A 170 28.00 17.55 -0.08
C LYS A 170 28.52 18.90 0.40
N ASN A 171 29.65 18.89 1.12
CA ASN A 171 30.41 20.12 1.36
C ASN A 171 30.70 20.73 -0.02
N GLN A 172 30.03 21.84 -0.34
CA GLN A 172 30.17 22.55 -1.61
C GLN A 172 31.55 23.21 -1.71
#